data_AF-A0AAE0NV80-F1
#
_entry.id   AF-A0AAE0NV80-F1
#
_cell.length_a   1.000
_cell.length_b   1.000
_cell.length_c   1.000
_cell.angle_alpha   90.00
_cell.angle_beta   90.00
_cell.angle_gamma   90.00
#
_symmetry.space_group_name_H-M   'P 1'
#
loop_
_entity.id
_entity.type
_entity.pdbx_description
1 polymer ?
#
loop_
_entity_poly.entity_id
_entity_poly.type
_entity_poly.pdbx_seq_one_letter_code
_entity_poly.pdbx_strand_id
1 'polypeptide(L)'
;MDEVTKSEDMFVLGVFISDVSIVTDNDLDMKAFHINVSRKTDYGLTGEIEHHSCFLYPAAVNYTLSLDSGILSFKSSNRSNDTVVELLKLDQLEIFETISSVFFRAESTASFSSNEGEWAMTSGGLMANLYYGTDLTDSFTKEPDHVRFDDPMEDIINSFREIALRMSVREAVEKNIAEVTQEGEPILVSPLVVFQNLSYESEITVVRYTTDEDALALGVVVSLIGPMATLVLFWGFWNLGRRVTMSPLEMINALSVSSATGAQNGATDVARIFADCKSNVEGAGVANYVRKADSNGKGEPKLQYGVVEETGRLGMVVVDEMHPERRRVRRPMKGEVL
;
A
#
# COMPACT_ATOMS: atom_id res chain seq x y z
N MET A 1 55.42 7.76 30.51
CA MET A 1 54.97 9.14 30.26
C MET A 1 53.52 8.96 29.92
N ASP A 2 52.71 8.85 30.97
CA ASP A 2 51.33 8.39 30.85
C ASP A 2 50.49 9.59 30.48
N GLU A 3 49.99 9.54 29.25
CA GLU A 3 49.11 10.55 28.67
C GLU A 3 47.77 10.46 29.39
N VAL A 4 47.59 11.35 30.38
CA VAL A 4 46.32 11.53 31.07
C VAL A 4 45.35 12.10 30.04
N THR A 5 44.55 11.24 29.43
CA THR A 5 43.38 11.63 28.65
C THR A 5 42.43 12.35 29.60
N LYS A 6 42.45 13.68 29.54
CA LYS A 6 41.43 14.52 30.18
C LYS A 6 40.09 14.04 29.67
N SER A 7 39.24 13.54 30.56
CA SER A 7 37.83 13.28 30.29
C SER A 7 37.23 14.57 29.74
N GLU A 8 36.84 14.55 28.48
CA GLU A 8 36.16 15.66 27.82
C GLU A 8 34.75 15.75 28.37
N ASP A 9 34.42 16.86 29.02
CA ASP A 9 33.08 17.10 29.56
C ASP A 9 32.14 17.46 28.40
N MET A 10 31.63 16.43 27.71
CA MET A 10 30.58 16.58 26.70
C MET A 10 29.25 16.84 27.41
N PHE A 11 28.61 17.97 27.11
CA PHE A 11 27.26 18.28 27.58
C PHE A 11 26.26 17.78 26.54
N VAL A 12 25.26 17.01 26.97
CA VAL A 12 24.18 16.51 26.12
C VAL A 12 22.84 16.93 26.70
N LEU A 13 21.99 17.54 25.89
CA LEU A 13 20.67 18.03 26.24
C LEU A 13 19.63 17.41 25.31
N GLY A 14 18.61 16.77 25.87
CA GLY A 14 17.42 16.34 25.12
C GLY A 14 16.55 17.54 24.78
N VAL A 15 16.46 17.89 23.50
CA VAL A 15 15.62 19.00 23.00
C VAL A 15 14.24 18.50 22.55
N PHE A 16 14.12 17.21 22.27
CA PHE A 16 12.87 16.53 22.01
C PHE A 16 12.97 15.08 22.48
N ILE A 17 11.99 14.61 23.26
CA ILE A 17 11.88 13.23 23.72
C ILE A 17 10.42 12.86 23.65
N SER A 18 10.10 11.80 22.92
CA SER A 18 8.78 11.19 22.87
C SER A 18 8.94 9.72 23.22
N ASP A 19 8.21 9.27 24.24
CA ASP A 19 8.22 7.88 24.68
C ASP A 19 6.81 7.45 25.08
N VAL A 20 6.52 6.17 24.87
CA VAL A 20 5.26 5.55 25.26
C VAL A 20 5.57 4.29 26.04
N SER A 21 5.14 4.25 27.28
CA SER A 21 5.34 3.11 28.18
C SER A 21 4.01 2.61 28.73
N ILE A 22 3.99 1.38 29.25
CA ILE A 22 2.83 0.85 29.96
C ILE A 22 3.03 1.09 31.45
N VAL A 23 2.03 1.69 32.09
CA VAL A 23 2.03 1.94 33.54
C VAL A 23 0.80 1.28 34.14
N THR A 24 0.98 0.70 35.33
CA THR A 24 -0.14 0.18 36.13
C THR A 24 -0.68 1.29 37.02
N ASP A 25 -1.96 1.59 36.86
CA ASP A 25 -2.70 2.48 37.75
C ASP A 25 -3.22 1.66 38.95
N ASN A 26 -2.69 1.96 40.13
CA ASN A 26 -3.04 1.24 41.36
C ASN A 26 -4.45 1.57 41.87
N ASP A 27 -4.99 2.74 41.54
CA ASP A 27 -6.31 3.17 42.01
C ASP A 27 -7.42 2.49 41.20
N LEU A 28 -7.17 2.29 39.91
CA LEU A 28 -8.12 1.63 38.99
C LEU A 28 -7.86 0.12 38.82
N ASP A 29 -6.71 -0.37 39.28
CA ASP A 29 -6.25 -1.75 39.05
C ASP A 29 -6.33 -2.09 37.55
N MET A 30 -5.73 -1.22 36.75
CA MET A 30 -5.74 -1.26 35.28
C MET A 30 -4.38 -0.83 34.72
N LYS A 31 -4.01 -1.40 33.57
CA LYS A 31 -2.85 -0.95 32.80
C LYS A 31 -3.28 0.17 31.84
N ALA A 32 -2.47 1.21 31.72
CA ALA A 32 -2.67 2.33 30.81
C ALA A 32 -1.39 2.62 30.01
N PHE A 33 -1.53 3.21 28.83
CA PHE A 33 -0.38 3.79 28.13
C PHE A 33 -0.07 5.15 28.72
N HIS A 34 1.16 5.32 29.16
CA HIS A 34 1.72 6.60 29.56
C HIS A 34 2.51 7.17 28.38
N ILE A 35 1.93 8.18 27.75
CA ILE A 35 2.58 8.94 26.69
C ILE A 35 3.28 10.12 27.34
N ASN A 36 4.56 10.25 27.07
CA ASN A 36 5.38 11.33 27.56
C ASN A 36 6.07 12.02 26.40
N VAL A 37 5.82 13.32 26.26
CA VAL A 37 6.47 14.18 25.27
C VAL A 37 7.13 15.34 26.00
N SER A 38 8.43 15.51 25.80
CA SER A 38 9.19 16.67 26.28
C SER A 38 9.80 17.36 25.08
N ARG A 39 9.58 18.67 24.90
CA ARG A 39 9.98 19.38 23.70
C ARG A 39 10.39 20.82 23.96
N LYS A 40 11.30 21.34 23.16
CA LYS A 40 11.60 22.77 23.06
C LYS A 40 10.58 23.46 22.15
N THR A 41 9.83 24.42 22.69
CA THR A 41 8.72 25.09 21.98
C THR A 41 9.15 26.33 21.19
N ASP A 42 10.18 27.02 21.68
CA ASP A 42 10.58 28.33 21.18
C ASP A 42 11.96 28.32 20.52
N TYR A 43 12.20 29.31 19.67
CA TYR A 43 13.52 29.62 19.14
C TYR A 43 14.40 30.30 20.21
N GLY A 44 15.71 30.16 20.10
CA GLY A 44 16.72 30.70 21.02
C GLY A 44 17.54 29.63 21.75
N LEU A 45 18.74 29.99 22.20
CA LEU A 45 19.60 29.14 23.05
C LEU A 45 19.02 28.94 24.46
N THR A 46 18.16 29.87 24.89
CA THR A 46 17.43 29.81 26.14
C THR A 46 15.96 29.55 25.84
N GLY A 47 15.34 28.66 26.60
CA GLY A 47 13.92 28.37 26.46
C GLY A 47 13.47 27.39 27.53
N GLU A 48 12.16 27.28 27.68
CA GLU A 48 11.55 26.27 28.53
C GLU A 48 11.35 24.98 27.72
N ILE A 49 11.60 23.83 28.36
CA ILE A 49 11.20 22.54 27.81
C ILE A 49 9.78 22.28 28.31
N GLU A 50 8.83 22.24 27.39
CA GLU A 50 7.46 21.87 27.72
C GLU A 50 7.36 20.35 27.85
N HIS A 51 6.73 19.90 28.93
CA HIS A 51 6.51 18.49 29.20
C HIS A 51 5.01 18.21 29.20
N HIS A 52 4.56 17.39 28.25
CA HIS A 52 3.19 16.97 28.09
C HIS A 52 3.08 15.47 28.36
N SER A 53 2.29 15.12 29.38
CA SER A 53 2.07 13.73 29.76
C SER A 53 0.58 13.38 29.69
N CYS A 54 0.27 12.25 29.04
CA CYS A 54 -1.10 11.74 28.90
C CYS A 54 -1.17 10.26 29.28
N PHE A 55 -2.29 9.86 29.90
CA PHE A 55 -2.61 8.46 30.21
C PHE A 55 -3.77 8.00 29.34
N LEU A 56 -3.59 6.94 28.56
CA LEU A 56 -4.63 6.33 27.76
C LEU A 56 -5.06 5.00 28.37
N TYR A 57 -6.33 4.95 28.78
CA TYR A 57 -6.93 3.75 29.32
C TYR A 57 -7.68 2.99 28.22
N PRO A 58 -7.57 1.66 28.17
CA PRO A 58 -8.37 0.85 27.28
C PRO A 58 -9.86 1.00 27.60
N ALA A 59 -10.66 1.29 26.57
CA ALA A 59 -12.09 1.54 26.73
C ALA A 59 -12.88 1.14 25.48
N ALA A 60 -14.13 0.75 25.68
CA ALA A 60 -15.14 0.70 24.64
C ALA A 60 -15.62 2.12 24.35
N VAL A 61 -15.49 2.55 23.10
CA VAL A 61 -15.78 3.93 22.66
C VAL A 61 -16.77 3.88 21.51
N ASN A 62 -17.75 4.78 21.54
CA ASN A 62 -18.69 4.98 20.45
C ASN A 62 -18.13 6.06 19.51
N TYR A 63 -17.64 5.61 18.35
CA TYR A 63 -17.03 6.44 17.32
C TYR A 63 -18.06 6.87 16.27
N THR A 64 -17.98 8.11 15.81
CA THR A 64 -18.69 8.54 14.60
C THR A 64 -17.83 8.24 13.37
N LEU A 65 -18.22 7.22 12.61
CA LEU A 65 -17.49 6.75 11.43
C LEU A 65 -18.16 7.17 10.13
N SER A 66 -17.36 7.33 9.08
CA SER A 66 -17.79 7.48 7.70
C SER A 66 -17.17 6.39 6.85
N LEU A 67 -17.95 5.79 5.95
CA LEU A 67 -17.46 4.82 4.97
C LEU A 67 -17.52 5.47 3.60
N ASP A 68 -16.36 5.83 3.05
CA ASP A 68 -16.25 6.36 1.69
C ASP A 68 -15.47 5.36 0.83
N SER A 69 -16.09 4.90 -0.26
CA SER A 69 -15.41 4.07 -1.27
C SER A 69 -14.76 2.78 -0.69
N GLY A 70 -15.36 2.21 0.36
CA GLY A 70 -14.84 1.02 1.04
C GLY A 70 -13.75 1.30 2.08
N ILE A 71 -13.39 2.57 2.29
CA ILE A 71 -12.44 3.00 3.31
C ILE A 71 -13.23 3.53 4.51
N LEU A 72 -13.07 2.87 5.65
CA LEU A 72 -13.66 3.30 6.92
C LEU A 72 -12.75 4.35 7.56
N SER A 73 -13.28 5.55 7.80
CA SER A 73 -12.58 6.68 8.41
C SER A 73 -13.40 7.31 9.54
N PHE A 74 -12.75 8.07 10.41
CA PHE A 74 -13.47 8.87 11.40
C PHE A 74 -14.12 10.08 10.71
N LYS A 75 -15.38 10.36 11.04
CA LYS A 75 -16.11 11.52 10.50
C LYS A 75 -15.50 12.85 10.97
N SER A 76 -14.86 12.85 12.13
CA SER A 76 -14.17 13.99 12.72
C SER A 76 -12.81 13.56 13.23
N SER A 77 -11.79 14.37 13.00
CA SER A 77 -10.47 14.21 13.63
C SER A 77 -10.51 14.51 15.14
N ASN A 78 -11.48 15.30 15.60
CA ASN A 78 -11.58 15.69 17.01
C ASN A 78 -12.07 14.55 17.90
N ARG A 79 -11.23 14.15 18.86
CA ARG A 79 -11.55 13.17 19.92
C ARG A 79 -12.66 13.61 20.87
N SER A 80 -12.93 14.91 20.98
CA SER A 80 -13.98 15.43 21.86
C SER A 80 -15.39 14.97 21.49
N ASN A 81 -15.59 14.47 20.27
CA ASN A 81 -16.87 13.94 19.82
C ASN A 81 -17.06 12.45 20.18
N ASP A 82 -16.00 11.76 20.59
CA ASP A 82 -16.04 10.36 20.93
C ASP A 82 -16.61 10.18 22.34
N THR A 83 -17.51 9.21 22.51
CA THR A 83 -18.14 8.95 23.82
C THR A 83 -17.67 7.62 24.37
N VAL A 84 -17.04 7.66 25.55
CA VAL A 84 -16.61 6.45 26.26
C VAL A 84 -17.83 5.75 26.83
N VAL A 85 -18.00 4.48 26.49
CA VAL A 85 -19.09 3.63 26.95
C VAL A 85 -18.69 2.91 28.24
N GLU A 86 -17.54 2.24 28.23
CA GLU A 86 -17.07 1.41 29.33
C GLU A 86 -15.54 1.29 29.32
N LEU A 87 -14.91 1.24 30.50
CA LEU A 87 -13.48 0.95 30.61
C LEU A 87 -13.23 -0.56 30.56
N LEU A 88 -12.24 -0.99 29.80
CA LEU A 88 -11.94 -2.40 29.58
C LEU A 88 -10.70 -2.81 30.37
N LYS A 89 -10.74 -3.93 31.08
CA LYS A 89 -9.54 -4.54 31.65
C LYS A 89 -8.87 -5.42 30.59
N LEU A 90 -7.76 -4.94 30.02
CA LEU A 90 -6.95 -5.70 29.08
C LEU A 90 -5.65 -6.16 29.74
N ASP A 91 -5.46 -7.47 29.82
CA ASP A 91 -4.26 -8.05 30.43
C ASP A 91 -3.05 -8.03 29.47
N GLN A 92 -3.32 -8.10 28.16
CA GLN A 92 -2.32 -8.18 27.09
C GLN A 92 -2.14 -6.87 26.31
N LEU A 93 -1.58 -5.86 26.98
CA LEU A 93 -1.19 -4.59 26.33
C LEU A 93 0.24 -4.64 25.74
N GLU A 94 1.02 -5.69 25.99
CA GLU A 94 2.43 -5.79 25.60
C GLU A 94 2.65 -5.71 24.07
N ILE A 95 1.72 -6.23 23.27
CA ILE A 95 1.80 -6.15 21.79
C ILE A 95 1.78 -4.69 21.33
N PHE A 96 0.99 -3.85 21.99
CA PHE A 96 0.90 -2.43 21.67
C PHE A 96 2.14 -1.66 22.09
N GLU A 97 2.87 -2.09 23.12
CA GLU A 97 4.14 -1.48 23.53
C GLU A 97 5.20 -1.57 22.43
N THR A 98 5.23 -2.71 21.72
CA THR A 98 6.14 -2.89 20.59
C THR A 98 5.77 -1.96 19.44
N ILE A 99 4.48 -1.84 19.13
CA ILE A 99 4.01 -0.92 18.09
C ILE A 99 4.30 0.53 18.50
N SER A 100 4.01 0.90 19.75
CA SER A 100 4.17 2.27 20.23
C SER A 100 5.63 2.71 20.24
N SER A 101 6.54 1.83 20.67
CA SER A 101 7.97 2.11 20.66
C SER A 101 8.53 2.24 19.24
N VAL A 102 8.04 1.48 18.26
CA VAL A 102 8.50 1.61 16.86
C VAL A 102 8.02 2.89 16.21
N PHE A 103 6.77 3.30 16.45
CA PHE A 103 6.17 4.45 15.76
C PHE A 103 6.38 5.78 16.47
N PHE A 104 6.29 5.80 17.80
CA PHE A 104 6.20 7.06 18.57
C PHE A 104 7.45 7.36 19.38
N ARG A 105 8.35 6.38 19.60
CA ARG A 105 9.62 6.65 20.26
C ARG A 105 10.50 7.50 19.36
N ALA A 106 10.90 8.65 19.86
CA ALA A 106 11.80 9.53 19.15
C ALA A 106 12.56 10.41 20.13
N GLU A 107 13.78 10.76 19.75
CA GLU A 107 14.68 11.52 20.58
C GLU A 107 15.51 12.44 19.70
N SER A 108 15.60 13.70 20.08
CA SER A 108 16.55 14.64 19.52
C SER A 108 17.38 15.23 20.65
N THR A 109 18.69 15.08 20.53
CA THR A 109 19.67 15.59 21.50
C THR A 109 20.58 16.60 20.83
N ALA A 110 20.83 17.70 21.52
CA ALA A 110 21.87 18.65 21.20
C ALA A 110 23.07 18.38 22.12
N SER A 111 24.25 18.17 21.53
CA SER A 111 25.50 18.04 22.28
C SER A 111 26.44 19.21 21.98
N PHE A 112 27.15 19.65 23.00
CA PHE A 112 28.17 20.69 22.87
C PHE A 112 29.54 20.10 23.21
N SER A 113 30.49 20.25 22.29
CA SER A 113 31.89 19.85 22.46
C SER A 113 32.75 21.09 22.69
N SER A 114 33.37 21.20 23.86
CA SER A 114 34.23 22.35 24.20
C SER A 114 35.46 22.49 23.32
N ASN A 115 35.92 21.38 22.71
CA ASN A 115 37.14 21.36 21.90
C ASN A 115 36.93 21.97 20.52
N GLU A 116 35.76 21.74 19.93
CA GLU A 116 35.41 22.26 18.62
C GLU A 116 34.60 23.57 18.73
N GLY A 117 34.07 23.87 19.92
CA GLY A 117 33.19 25.02 20.13
C GLY A 117 31.92 24.91 19.30
N GLU A 118 31.56 23.70 18.89
CA GLU A 118 30.51 23.42 17.93
C GLU A 118 29.38 22.63 18.61
N TRP A 119 28.15 22.98 18.23
CA TRP A 119 26.97 22.20 18.57
C TRP A 119 26.78 21.09 17.53
N ALA A 120 26.43 19.90 18.00
CA ALA A 120 26.00 18.80 17.16
C ALA A 120 24.57 18.43 17.55
N MET A 121 23.69 18.28 16.56
CA MET A 121 22.35 17.78 16.77
C MET A 121 22.22 16.38 16.19
N THR A 122 21.72 15.47 17.01
CA THR A 122 21.38 14.11 16.59
C THR A 122 19.89 13.91 16.81
N SER A 123 19.16 13.59 15.74
CA SER A 123 17.73 13.28 15.77
C SER A 123 17.52 11.83 15.36
N GLY A 124 16.70 11.12 16.13
CA GLY A 124 16.33 9.73 15.92
C GLY A 124 14.83 9.53 16.09
N GLY A 125 14.28 8.61 15.29
CA GLY A 125 12.85 8.30 15.31
C GLY A 125 12.01 9.22 14.40
N LEU A 126 10.79 8.76 14.11
CA LEU A 126 9.90 9.42 13.15
C LEU A 126 9.37 10.76 13.68
N MET A 127 8.93 10.80 14.95
CA MET A 127 8.30 11.98 15.53
C MET A 127 9.26 13.17 15.62
N ALA A 128 10.51 12.94 16.01
CA ALA A 128 11.51 14.01 16.07
C ALA A 128 11.71 14.68 14.70
N ASN A 129 11.61 13.93 13.60
CA ASN A 129 11.78 14.48 12.25
C ASN A 129 10.52 15.12 11.68
N LEU A 130 9.33 14.59 12.00
CA LEU A 130 8.06 15.13 11.49
C LEU A 130 7.68 16.45 12.16
N TYR A 131 7.95 16.59 13.46
CA TYR A 131 7.58 17.78 14.24
C TYR A 131 8.74 18.76 14.38
N TYR A 132 9.84 18.55 13.65
CA TYR A 132 10.96 19.47 13.62
C TYR A 132 10.59 20.77 12.89
N GLY A 133 10.69 21.89 13.60
CA GLY A 133 10.54 23.23 13.06
C GLY A 133 11.86 23.98 13.07
N THR A 134 12.23 24.57 11.93
CA THR A 134 13.40 25.45 11.82
C THR A 134 12.99 26.84 11.35
N ASP A 135 13.75 27.85 11.76
CA ASP A 135 13.58 29.20 11.24
C ASP A 135 14.18 29.29 9.83
N LEU A 136 13.34 29.59 8.83
CA LEU A 136 13.72 29.64 7.43
C LEU A 136 14.67 30.80 7.10
N THR A 137 14.83 31.77 8.02
CA THR A 137 15.70 32.93 7.77
C THR A 137 17.17 32.66 8.02
N ASP A 138 17.53 31.57 8.69
CA ASP A 138 18.93 31.23 8.97
C ASP A 138 19.32 29.88 8.37
N SER A 139 20.31 29.92 7.51
CA SER A 139 20.76 28.78 6.73
C SER A 139 21.51 27.78 7.61
N PHE A 140 20.87 26.64 7.93
CA PHE A 140 21.49 25.43 8.49
C PHE A 140 22.60 25.67 9.52
N THR A 141 22.38 26.60 10.44
CA THR A 141 23.27 26.76 11.59
C THR A 141 23.14 25.49 12.44
N LYS A 142 24.28 24.95 12.87
CA LYS A 142 24.33 23.73 13.71
C LYS A 142 23.89 23.99 15.16
N GLU A 143 23.52 25.23 15.45
CA GLU A 143 23.16 25.71 16.78
C GLU A 143 21.69 25.37 17.11
N PRO A 144 21.38 25.03 18.37
CA PRO A 144 20.03 24.60 18.78
C PRO A 144 19.03 25.77 18.91
N ASP A 145 19.45 27.00 18.65
CA ASP A 145 18.64 28.20 18.76
C ASP A 145 17.61 28.33 17.65
N HIS A 146 17.91 27.87 16.44
CA HIS A 146 16.95 27.88 15.33
C HIS A 146 16.07 26.64 15.27
N VAL A 147 16.06 25.83 16.33
CA VAL A 147 15.26 24.60 16.42
C VAL A 147 14.15 24.73 17.43
N ARG A 148 12.94 24.36 17.00
CA ARG A 148 11.77 24.12 17.84
C ARG A 148 11.10 22.82 17.41
N PHE A 149 10.26 22.26 18.27
CA PHE A 149 9.46 21.09 17.95
C PHE A 149 7.99 21.39 18.22
N ASP A 150 7.10 21.05 17.28
CA ASP A 150 5.65 21.13 17.48
C ASP A 150 5.14 19.97 18.36
N ASP A 151 3.94 20.09 18.95
CA ASP A 151 3.39 19.05 19.85
C ASP A 151 2.80 17.87 19.05
N PRO A 152 3.37 16.65 19.11
CA PRO A 152 2.83 15.47 18.46
C PRO A 152 1.69 14.80 19.24
N MET A 153 1.35 15.26 20.45
CA MET A 153 0.47 14.52 21.36
C MET A 153 -0.88 14.14 20.73
N GLU A 154 -1.55 15.09 20.06
CA GLU A 154 -2.85 14.82 19.43
C GLU A 154 -2.75 13.79 18.31
N ASP A 155 -1.66 13.79 17.54
CA ASP A 155 -1.46 12.84 16.44
C ASP A 155 -1.09 11.45 16.94
N ILE A 156 -0.31 11.35 18.04
CA ILE A 156 -0.05 10.08 18.73
C ILE A 156 -1.38 9.48 19.22
N ILE A 157 -2.21 10.28 19.89
CA ILE A 157 -3.53 9.83 20.41
C ILE A 157 -4.45 9.41 19.26
N ASN A 158 -4.53 10.20 18.19
CA ASN A 158 -5.33 9.87 17.00
C ASN A 158 -4.84 8.60 16.31
N SER A 159 -3.52 8.38 16.25
CA SER A 159 -2.93 7.16 15.70
C SER A 159 -3.31 5.93 16.52
N PHE A 160 -3.25 6.01 17.85
CA PHE A 160 -3.74 4.93 18.73
C PHE A 160 -5.22 4.64 18.52
N ARG A 161 -6.03 5.69 18.38
CA ARG A 161 -7.47 5.56 18.11
C ARG A 161 -7.74 4.82 16.79
N GLU A 162 -7.01 5.16 15.74
CA GLU A 162 -7.11 4.50 14.44
C GLU A 162 -6.64 3.04 14.48
N ILE A 163 -5.50 2.79 15.13
CA ILE A 163 -4.94 1.45 15.30
C ILE A 163 -5.93 0.56 16.09
N ALA A 164 -6.48 1.06 17.20
CA ALA A 164 -7.46 0.35 18.01
C ALA A 164 -8.73 0.03 17.19
N LEU A 165 -9.25 1.01 16.43
CA LEU A 165 -10.41 0.77 15.56
C LEU A 165 -10.10 -0.33 14.54
N ARG A 166 -8.99 -0.23 13.80
CA ARG A 166 -8.64 -1.20 12.74
C ARG A 166 -8.43 -2.61 13.29
N MET A 167 -7.81 -2.75 14.46
CA MET A 167 -7.65 -4.05 15.10
C MET A 167 -8.99 -4.61 15.58
N SER A 168 -9.86 -3.78 16.16
CA SER A 168 -11.19 -4.25 16.60
C SER A 168 -12.04 -4.75 15.43
N VAL A 169 -12.02 -4.05 14.29
CA VAL A 169 -12.70 -4.46 13.05
C VAL A 169 -12.09 -5.76 12.51
N ARG A 170 -10.76 -5.88 12.49
CA ARG A 170 -10.08 -7.09 12.02
C ARG A 170 -10.42 -8.29 12.87
N GLU A 171 -10.39 -8.16 14.19
CA GLU A 171 -10.76 -9.22 15.14
C GLU A 171 -12.22 -9.65 14.95
N ALA A 172 -13.13 -8.70 14.73
CA ALA A 172 -14.53 -8.99 14.44
C ALA A 172 -14.68 -9.78 13.13
N VAL A 173 -13.93 -9.44 12.09
CA VAL A 173 -13.92 -10.18 10.81
C VAL A 173 -13.35 -11.59 10.98
N GLU A 174 -12.22 -11.74 11.68
CA GLU A 174 -11.57 -13.04 11.89
C GLU A 174 -12.47 -14.00 12.69
N LYS A 175 -13.15 -13.52 13.74
CA LYS A 175 -14.13 -14.33 14.51
C LYS A 175 -15.32 -14.77 13.67
N ASN A 176 -15.84 -13.90 12.81
CA ASN A 176 -16.94 -14.25 11.90
C ASN A 176 -16.53 -15.32 10.87
N ILE A 177 -15.27 -15.37 10.46
CA ILE A 177 -14.76 -16.37 9.50
C ILE A 177 -14.44 -17.70 10.21
N ALA A 178 -13.93 -17.65 11.44
CA ALA A 178 -13.54 -18.84 12.20
C ALA A 178 -14.72 -19.77 12.52
N GLU A 179 -15.94 -19.25 12.68
CA GLU A 179 -17.15 -20.06 12.90
C GLU A 179 -17.62 -20.84 11.66
N VAL A 180 -17.01 -20.65 10.48
CA VAL A 180 -17.38 -21.37 9.24
C VAL A 180 -16.60 -22.68 9.06
N THR A 181 -15.64 -23.00 9.95
CA THR A 181 -14.77 -24.17 9.76
C THR A 181 -14.58 -24.99 11.04
N GLN A 182 -15.65 -25.60 11.55
CA GLN A 182 -15.52 -26.81 12.38
C GLN A 182 -16.25 -27.99 11.72
N GLU A 183 -15.44 -29.00 11.43
CA GLU A 183 -15.74 -30.40 11.13
C GLU A 183 -17.21 -30.84 11.24
N GLY A 184 -17.97 -30.67 10.16
CA GLY A 184 -19.05 -31.59 9.76
C GLY A 184 -20.32 -31.70 10.61
N GLU A 185 -20.45 -31.04 11.76
CA GLU A 185 -21.66 -31.09 12.60
C GLU A 185 -22.11 -29.68 13.01
N PRO A 186 -23.37 -29.27 12.72
CA PRO A 186 -23.88 -27.96 13.08
C PRO A 186 -24.26 -27.94 14.57
N ILE A 187 -23.32 -27.56 15.43
CA ILE A 187 -23.65 -27.25 16.84
C ILE A 187 -24.32 -25.88 16.87
N LEU A 188 -25.54 -25.84 17.40
CA LEU A 188 -26.34 -24.66 17.76
C LEU A 188 -25.65 -23.84 18.88
N VAL A 189 -24.44 -23.36 18.66
CA VAL A 189 -23.91 -22.23 19.41
C VAL A 189 -24.40 -21.00 18.65
N SER A 190 -25.20 -20.16 19.32
CA SER A 190 -25.71 -18.92 18.72
C SER A 190 -24.53 -18.20 18.08
N PRO A 191 -24.51 -18.00 16.76
CA PRO A 191 -23.37 -17.37 16.12
C PRO A 191 -23.28 -15.99 16.75
N LEU A 192 -22.14 -15.66 17.36
CA LEU A 192 -21.90 -14.30 17.85
C LEU A 192 -21.63 -13.46 16.61
N VAL A 193 -22.66 -13.30 15.80
CA VAL A 193 -22.70 -12.48 14.63
C VAL A 193 -22.56 -11.05 15.16
N VAL A 194 -21.34 -10.52 15.15
CA VAL A 194 -21.08 -9.10 15.40
C VAL A 194 -21.53 -8.29 14.17
N PHE A 195 -22.72 -8.57 13.64
CA PHE A 195 -23.40 -7.66 12.71
C PHE A 195 -24.28 -6.76 13.56
N GLN A 196 -23.72 -5.61 13.91
CA GLN A 196 -24.58 -4.50 14.30
C GLN A 196 -25.22 -3.97 13.02
N ASN A 197 -26.55 -4.08 12.92
CA ASN A 197 -27.30 -3.45 11.85
C ASN A 197 -27.18 -1.93 12.01
N LEU A 198 -26.24 -1.34 11.31
CA LEU A 198 -26.07 0.11 11.25
C LEU A 198 -26.88 0.64 10.08
N SER A 199 -27.81 1.55 10.37
CA SER A 199 -28.46 2.34 9.32
C SER A 199 -27.41 3.29 8.77
N TYR A 200 -27.07 3.13 7.50
CA TYR A 200 -26.16 4.03 6.78
C TYR A 200 -26.89 4.67 5.61
N GLU A 201 -26.57 5.92 5.35
CA GLU A 201 -26.98 6.65 4.15
C GLU A 201 -25.80 6.59 3.19
N SER A 202 -25.95 5.88 2.06
CA SER A 202 -24.92 5.80 1.03
C SER A 202 -25.25 6.71 -0.13
N GLU A 203 -24.29 7.54 -0.52
CA GLU A 203 -24.33 8.30 -1.76
C GLU A 203 -23.38 7.61 -2.76
N ILE A 204 -23.94 7.03 -3.82
CA ILE A 204 -23.17 6.32 -4.84
C ILE A 204 -23.12 7.20 -6.09
N THR A 205 -21.94 7.70 -6.43
CA THR A 205 -21.72 8.39 -7.71
C THR A 205 -21.55 7.36 -8.81
N VAL A 206 -22.55 7.21 -9.68
CA VAL A 206 -22.46 6.33 -10.86
C VAL A 206 -21.96 7.16 -12.04
N VAL A 207 -20.84 6.74 -12.65
CA VAL A 207 -20.35 7.35 -13.89
C VAL A 207 -21.36 7.08 -15.00
N ARG A 208 -22.17 8.10 -15.32
CA ARG A 208 -23.10 8.03 -16.45
C ARG A 208 -22.34 8.45 -17.70
N TYR A 209 -21.87 7.48 -18.47
CA TYR A 209 -21.33 7.73 -19.80
C TYR A 209 -22.47 8.25 -20.69
N THR A 210 -22.51 9.56 -20.91
CA THR A 210 -23.39 10.18 -21.90
C THR A 210 -22.67 10.07 -23.24
N THR A 211 -23.05 9.11 -24.06
CA THR A 211 -22.57 9.04 -25.44
C THR A 211 -23.30 10.11 -26.25
N ASP A 212 -22.56 10.97 -26.94
CA ASP A 212 -23.12 11.91 -27.90
C ASP A 212 -23.58 11.12 -29.14
N GLU A 213 -24.90 10.90 -29.25
CA GLU A 213 -25.52 10.12 -30.32
C GLU A 213 -25.28 10.77 -31.69
N ASP A 214 -25.21 12.10 -31.75
CA ASP A 214 -25.01 12.85 -33.00
C ASP A 214 -23.57 12.68 -33.50
N ALA A 215 -22.59 12.76 -32.61
CA ALA A 215 -21.19 12.52 -32.96
C ALA A 215 -20.95 11.07 -33.42
N LEU A 216 -21.59 10.09 -32.78
CA LEU A 216 -21.49 8.68 -33.15
C LEU A 216 -22.14 8.41 -34.52
N ALA A 217 -23.32 8.98 -34.76
CA ALA A 217 -23.99 8.88 -36.06
C ALA A 217 -23.15 9.48 -37.19
N LEU A 218 -22.54 10.65 -36.96
CA LEU A 218 -21.67 11.30 -37.94
C LEU A 218 -20.42 10.44 -38.25
N GLY A 219 -19.81 9.86 -37.22
CA GLY A 219 -18.67 8.95 -37.36
C GLY A 219 -18.99 7.73 -38.23
N VAL A 220 -20.16 7.11 -38.03
CA VAL A 220 -20.62 5.97 -38.85
C VAL A 220 -20.78 6.39 -40.31
N VAL A 221 -21.41 7.53 -40.58
CA VAL A 221 -21.60 8.03 -41.96
C VAL A 221 -20.26 8.27 -42.64
N VAL A 222 -19.30 8.94 -41.96
CA VAL A 222 -17.96 9.20 -42.51
C VAL A 222 -17.21 7.89 -42.79
N SER A 223 -17.33 6.89 -41.91
CA SER A 223 -16.68 5.59 -42.10
C SER A 223 -17.22 4.82 -43.31
N LEU A 224 -18.50 5.03 -43.69
CA LEU A 224 -19.13 4.37 -44.84
C LEU A 224 -18.82 5.03 -46.18
N ILE A 225 -18.50 6.33 -46.19
CA ILE A 225 -18.12 7.05 -47.40
C ILE A 225 -16.80 6.51 -47.98
N GLY A 226 -15.85 6.11 -47.14
CA GLY A 226 -14.57 5.54 -47.59
C GLY A 226 -14.73 4.29 -48.48
N PRO A 227 -15.38 3.22 -47.98
CA PRO A 227 -15.68 2.02 -48.78
C PRO A 227 -16.54 2.30 -50.01
N MET A 228 -17.49 3.24 -49.94
CA MET A 228 -18.27 3.64 -51.12
C MET A 228 -17.39 4.30 -52.19
N ALA A 229 -16.47 5.17 -51.79
CA ALA A 229 -15.52 5.81 -52.71
C ALA A 229 -14.59 4.79 -53.38
N THR A 230 -14.12 3.77 -52.64
CA THR A 230 -13.30 2.70 -53.23
C THR A 230 -14.11 1.85 -54.20
N LEU A 231 -15.36 1.50 -53.89
CA LEU A 231 -16.26 0.78 -54.81
C LEU A 231 -16.45 1.53 -56.14
N VAL A 232 -16.65 2.85 -56.09
CA VAL A 232 -16.78 3.69 -57.28
C VAL A 232 -15.49 3.71 -58.11
N LEU A 233 -14.33 3.82 -57.46
CA LEU A 233 -13.02 3.75 -58.13
C LEU A 233 -12.81 2.38 -58.80
N PHE A 234 -13.23 1.29 -58.16
CA PHE A 234 -13.14 -0.05 -58.75
C PHE A 234 -14.16 -0.31 -59.85
N TRP A 235 -15.27 0.43 -59.92
CA TRP A 235 -16.30 0.22 -60.94
C TRP A 235 -15.78 0.36 -62.38
N GLY A 236 -14.83 1.29 -62.61
CA GLY A 236 -14.15 1.43 -63.90
C GLY A 236 -13.13 0.32 -64.19
N PHE A 237 -12.50 -0.24 -63.16
CA PHE A 237 -11.53 -1.32 -63.29
C PHE A 237 -12.17 -2.62 -63.81
N TRP A 238 -13.43 -2.90 -63.46
CA TRP A 238 -14.16 -4.09 -63.93
C TRP A 238 -14.47 -4.08 -65.43
N ASN A 239 -14.50 -2.91 -66.07
CA ASN A 239 -14.77 -2.78 -67.51
C ASN A 239 -13.51 -2.83 -68.38
N LEU A 240 -12.30 -2.81 -67.78
CA LEU A 240 -11.09 -3.10 -68.53
C LEU A 240 -11.02 -4.62 -68.76
N GLY A 241 -11.53 -5.06 -69.92
CA GLY A 241 -11.48 -6.44 -70.42
C GLY A 241 -10.07 -6.97 -70.69
N ARG A 242 -9.16 -6.87 -69.71
CA ARG A 242 -7.91 -7.60 -69.71
C ARG A 242 -8.16 -8.98 -69.11
N ARG A 243 -7.83 -10.01 -69.90
CA ARG A 243 -7.60 -11.37 -69.41
C ARG A 243 -6.35 -11.37 -68.54
N VAL A 244 -6.44 -10.88 -67.31
CA VAL A 244 -5.38 -11.10 -66.32
C VAL A 244 -5.71 -12.41 -65.64
N THR A 245 -5.04 -13.46 -66.11
CA THR A 245 -5.04 -14.80 -65.55
C THR A 245 -4.16 -14.81 -64.31
N MET A 246 -4.65 -14.31 -63.18
CA MET A 246 -4.19 -14.74 -61.86
C MET A 246 -5.38 -14.69 -60.92
N SER A 247 -5.69 -15.82 -60.28
CA SER A 247 -6.77 -15.86 -59.30
C SER A 247 -6.37 -15.03 -58.06
N PRO A 248 -7.31 -14.42 -57.33
CA PRO A 248 -7.01 -13.68 -56.11
C PRO A 248 -6.20 -14.49 -55.08
N LEU A 249 -6.30 -15.83 -55.12
CA LEU A 249 -5.50 -16.74 -54.29
C LEU A 249 -4.01 -16.81 -54.70
N GLU A 250 -3.68 -16.67 -55.98
CA GLU A 250 -2.28 -16.64 -56.44
C GLU A 250 -1.58 -15.32 -56.08
N MET A 251 -2.33 -14.22 -56.07
CA MET A 251 -1.79 -12.90 -55.70
C MET A 251 -1.45 -12.84 -54.20
N ILE A 252 -2.24 -13.50 -53.35
CA ILE A 252 -1.96 -13.62 -51.91
C ILE A 252 -0.73 -14.51 -51.67
N ASN A 253 -0.57 -15.60 -52.44
CA ASN A 253 0.61 -16.47 -52.33
C ASN A 253 1.90 -15.75 -52.78
N ALA A 254 1.81 -14.88 -53.79
CA ALA A 254 2.93 -14.05 -54.24
C ALA A 254 3.28 -12.92 -53.24
N LEU A 255 2.29 -12.38 -52.52
CA LEU A 255 2.49 -11.38 -51.46
C LEU A 255 2.97 -11.99 -50.13
N SER A 256 2.65 -13.25 -49.84
CA SER A 256 3.21 -13.98 -48.69
C SER A 256 4.68 -14.35 -48.86
N VAL A 257 5.23 -14.21 -50.08
CA VAL A 257 6.67 -14.36 -50.38
C VAL A 257 7.25 -13.00 -50.74
N SER A 258 6.99 -11.97 -49.92
CA SER A 258 7.74 -10.72 -49.92
C SER A 258 8.82 -10.77 -48.84
N SER A 259 10.07 -10.55 -49.26
CA SER A 259 11.34 -10.72 -48.54
C SER A 259 11.58 -9.76 -47.36
N ALA A 260 10.61 -9.63 -46.46
CA ALA A 260 10.73 -8.84 -45.23
C ALA A 260 10.61 -9.67 -43.95
N THR A 261 10.96 -10.96 -43.98
CA THR A 261 11.55 -11.74 -42.88
C THR A 261 11.63 -13.21 -43.30
N GLY A 262 12.83 -13.69 -43.57
CA GLY A 262 13.06 -15.13 -43.77
C GLY A 262 12.90 -15.89 -42.46
N ALA A 263 11.74 -16.53 -42.25
CA ALA A 263 11.56 -17.56 -41.23
C ALA A 263 10.34 -18.43 -41.59
N GLN A 264 10.57 -19.57 -42.26
CA GLN A 264 9.51 -20.46 -42.74
C GLN A 264 8.97 -21.46 -41.70
N ASN A 265 9.38 -21.42 -40.43
CA ASN A 265 9.09 -22.53 -39.49
C ASN A 265 8.26 -22.17 -38.24
N GLY A 266 7.71 -20.95 -38.12
CA GLY A 266 7.14 -20.47 -36.85
C GLY A 266 5.66 -20.77 -36.57
N ALA A 267 4.84 -21.06 -37.59
CA ALA A 267 3.38 -21.07 -37.42
C ALA A 267 2.78 -22.43 -37.00
N THR A 268 3.52 -23.53 -37.15
CA THR A 268 3.05 -24.89 -36.86
C THR A 268 3.40 -25.41 -35.47
N ASP A 269 4.34 -24.79 -34.76
CA ASP A 269 4.75 -25.24 -33.41
C ASP A 269 3.89 -24.62 -32.29
N VAL A 270 3.26 -23.48 -32.53
CA VAL A 270 2.44 -22.78 -31.53
C VAL A 270 1.12 -23.51 -31.26
N ALA A 271 0.52 -24.12 -32.29
CA ALA A 271 -0.74 -24.87 -32.16
C ALA A 271 -0.57 -26.24 -31.47
N ARG A 272 0.65 -26.77 -31.40
CA ARG A 272 0.96 -28.07 -30.78
C ARG A 272 1.23 -27.96 -29.27
N ILE A 273 1.50 -26.74 -28.79
CA ILE A 273 1.85 -26.45 -27.40
C ILE A 273 0.61 -26.31 -26.49
N PHE A 274 -0.58 -26.03 -27.05
CA PHE A 274 -1.81 -25.82 -26.27
C PHE A 274 -2.67 -27.08 -26.06
N ALA A 275 -2.20 -28.25 -26.50
CA ALA A 275 -3.00 -29.47 -26.48
C ALA A 275 -2.78 -30.37 -25.24
N ASP A 276 -1.77 -30.11 -24.39
CA ASP A 276 -1.40 -31.08 -23.36
C ASP A 276 -1.08 -30.47 -21.99
N CYS A 277 -1.76 -31.01 -20.97
CA CYS A 277 -1.52 -30.96 -19.52
C CYS A 277 -2.60 -30.33 -18.61
N LYS A 278 -3.18 -31.26 -17.83
CA LYS A 278 -4.13 -31.20 -16.73
C LYS A 278 -3.47 -30.86 -15.37
N SER A 279 -4.28 -30.21 -14.53
CA SER A 279 -4.35 -30.25 -13.04
C SER A 279 -3.15 -29.83 -12.17
N ASN A 280 -3.42 -28.76 -11.41
CA ASN A 280 -3.18 -28.52 -9.97
C ASN A 280 -1.75 -28.65 -9.42
N VAL A 281 -1.17 -27.51 -9.01
CA VAL A 281 -0.09 -27.47 -8.02
C VAL A 281 -0.35 -26.37 -6.99
N GLU A 282 -0.33 -26.74 -5.72
CA GLU A 282 -0.59 -25.89 -4.55
C GLU A 282 0.49 -24.81 -4.32
N GLY A 283 0.06 -23.65 -3.79
CA GLY A 283 0.88 -22.46 -3.54
C GLY A 283 2.05 -22.66 -2.57
N ALA A 284 2.02 -23.70 -1.73
CA ALA A 284 3.15 -24.07 -0.88
C ALA A 284 4.39 -24.50 -1.68
N GLY A 285 4.20 -25.06 -2.89
CA GLY A 285 5.30 -25.42 -3.78
C GLY A 285 6.00 -24.21 -4.39
N VAL A 286 5.27 -23.10 -4.58
CA VAL A 286 5.79 -21.84 -5.13
C VAL A 286 6.63 -21.11 -4.07
N ALA A 287 6.13 -21.05 -2.84
CA ALA A 287 6.86 -20.45 -1.73
C ALA A 287 8.18 -21.16 -1.43
N ASN A 288 8.21 -22.50 -1.52
CA ASN A 288 9.44 -23.28 -1.34
C ASN A 288 10.43 -23.14 -2.49
N TYR A 289 9.96 -22.89 -3.71
CA TYR A 289 10.84 -22.64 -4.86
C TYR A 289 11.50 -21.26 -4.78
N VAL A 290 10.74 -20.22 -4.42
CA VAL A 290 11.27 -18.85 -4.21
C VAL A 290 12.31 -18.82 -3.08
N ARG A 291 12.03 -19.48 -1.94
CA ARG A 291 13.00 -19.58 -0.84
C ARG A 291 14.30 -20.31 -1.20
N LYS A 292 14.26 -21.24 -2.17
CA LYS A 292 15.42 -22.04 -2.58
C LYS A 292 16.24 -21.39 -3.70
N ALA A 293 15.65 -20.46 -4.45
CA ALA A 293 16.34 -19.69 -5.47
C ALA A 293 17.20 -18.57 -4.85
N ASP A 294 16.71 -17.95 -3.76
CA ASP A 294 17.40 -16.87 -3.05
C ASP A 294 18.71 -17.33 -2.37
N SER A 295 18.78 -18.60 -1.93
CA SER A 295 19.98 -19.17 -1.30
C SER A 295 21.13 -19.47 -2.27
N ASN A 296 20.94 -19.34 -3.59
CA ASN A 296 21.94 -19.74 -4.58
C ASN A 296 22.50 -18.58 -5.43
N GLY A 297 22.22 -17.32 -5.07
CA GLY A 297 22.92 -16.14 -5.62
C GLY A 297 22.87 -16.00 -7.14
N LYS A 298 21.80 -16.47 -7.80
CA LYS A 298 21.68 -16.44 -9.25
C LYS A 298 20.42 -15.70 -9.69
N GLY A 299 20.62 -14.44 -10.04
CA GLY A 299 19.77 -13.65 -10.94
C GLY A 299 18.38 -13.28 -10.39
N GLU A 300 18.04 -12.00 -10.46
CA GLU A 300 16.70 -11.53 -10.13
C GLU A 300 15.66 -12.14 -11.09
N PRO A 301 14.54 -12.68 -10.59
CA PRO A 301 13.47 -13.19 -11.44
C PRO A 301 12.84 -12.06 -12.24
N LYS A 302 12.80 -12.20 -13.58
CA LYS A 302 12.13 -11.23 -14.45
C LYS A 302 10.63 -11.52 -14.52
N LEU A 303 9.85 -10.48 -14.24
CA LEU A 303 8.40 -10.47 -14.33
C LEU A 303 7.98 -9.96 -15.72
N GLN A 304 7.31 -10.81 -16.49
CA GLN A 304 6.77 -10.45 -17.80
C GLN A 304 5.24 -10.31 -17.70
N TYR A 305 4.74 -9.16 -18.14
CA TYR A 305 3.30 -8.85 -18.19
C TYR A 305 2.81 -8.94 -19.64
N GLY A 306 1.61 -9.47 -19.84
CA GLY A 306 1.01 -9.59 -21.17
C GLY A 306 -0.50 -9.84 -21.10
N VAL A 307 -1.20 -9.55 -22.19
CA VAL A 307 -2.65 -9.79 -22.28
C VAL A 307 -2.88 -11.25 -22.66
N VAL A 308 -3.60 -12.00 -21.82
CA VAL A 308 -3.94 -13.41 -22.06
C VAL A 308 -5.02 -13.47 -23.13
N GLU A 309 -4.67 -13.96 -24.32
CA GLU A 309 -5.53 -13.96 -25.53
C GLU A 309 -6.93 -14.56 -25.31
N GLU A 310 -7.07 -15.55 -24.42
CA GLU A 310 -8.37 -16.18 -24.11
C GLU A 310 -9.33 -15.28 -23.30
N THR A 311 -8.82 -14.31 -22.55
CA THR A 311 -9.63 -13.49 -21.62
C THR A 311 -9.58 -12.00 -21.91
N GLY A 312 -8.63 -11.55 -22.74
CA GLY A 312 -8.35 -10.13 -22.95
C GLY A 312 -7.84 -9.40 -21.70
N ARG A 313 -7.45 -10.13 -20.64
CA ARG A 313 -7.00 -9.54 -19.36
C ARG A 313 -5.48 -9.58 -19.22
N LEU A 314 -4.94 -8.62 -18.49
CA LEU A 314 -3.53 -8.60 -18.10
C LEU A 314 -3.21 -9.79 -17.18
N GLY A 315 -2.20 -10.56 -17.59
CA GLY A 315 -1.62 -11.65 -16.83
C GLY A 315 -0.13 -11.42 -16.59
N MET A 316 0.40 -12.06 -15.55
CA MET A 316 1.79 -11.94 -15.12
C MET A 316 2.45 -13.32 -15.09
N VAL A 317 3.65 -13.43 -15.66
CA VAL A 317 4.45 -14.65 -15.72
C VAL A 317 5.85 -14.35 -15.23
N VAL A 318 6.36 -15.14 -14.28
CA VAL A 318 7.77 -15.10 -13.89
C VAL A 318 8.53 -16.02 -14.86
N VAL A 319 9.54 -15.47 -15.55
CA VAL A 319 10.32 -16.21 -16.55
C VAL A 319 11.72 -16.48 -16.00
N ASP A 320 12.09 -17.75 -15.87
CA ASP A 320 13.47 -18.20 -15.60
C ASP A 320 14.21 -18.39 -16.92
N GLU A 321 15.33 -17.68 -17.13
CA GLU A 321 16.13 -17.73 -18.36
C GLU A 321 16.87 -19.06 -18.55
N MET A 322 17.11 -19.85 -17.48
CA MET A 322 17.94 -21.05 -17.60
C MET A 322 17.18 -22.33 -17.95
N HIS A 323 15.85 -22.36 -17.81
CA HIS A 323 15.02 -23.52 -18.20
C HIS A 323 13.67 -23.07 -18.77
N PRO A 324 13.57 -22.78 -20.09
CA PRO A 324 12.35 -22.24 -20.69
C PRO A 324 11.12 -23.16 -20.61
N GLU A 325 11.30 -24.42 -20.20
CA GLU A 325 10.25 -25.44 -20.06
C GLU A 325 9.48 -25.39 -18.72
N ARG A 326 9.80 -24.47 -17.80
CA ARG A 326 9.14 -24.36 -16.47
C ARG A 326 8.44 -23.02 -16.25
N ARG A 327 7.53 -22.64 -17.15
CA ARG A 327 6.71 -21.43 -16.99
C ARG A 327 5.38 -21.78 -16.31
N ARG A 328 5.08 -21.14 -15.17
CA ARG A 328 3.77 -21.23 -14.51
C ARG A 328 3.07 -19.87 -14.55
N VAL A 329 1.87 -19.84 -15.12
CA VAL A 329 1.05 -18.63 -15.24
C VAL A 329 -0.10 -18.72 -14.24
N ARG A 330 -0.29 -17.68 -13.42
CA ARG A 330 -1.47 -17.55 -12.56
C ARG A 330 -2.61 -16.95 -13.37
N ARG A 331 -3.81 -17.53 -13.26
CA ARG A 331 -5.05 -16.92 -13.79
C ARG A 331 -5.68 -16.03 -12.72
N PRO A 332 -6.24 -14.86 -13.07
CA PRO A 332 -6.97 -14.02 -12.13
C PRO A 332 -8.22 -14.75 -11.62
N MET A 333 -8.51 -14.64 -10.32
CA MET A 333 -9.72 -15.23 -9.75
C MET A 333 -10.98 -14.46 -10.19
N LYS A 334 -12.13 -15.13 -10.18
CA LYS A 334 -13.42 -14.52 -10.52
C LYS A 334 -13.75 -13.44 -9.49
N GLY A 335 -13.62 -12.17 -9.87
CA GLY A 335 -13.80 -11.01 -8.98
C GLY A 335 -12.52 -10.24 -8.67
N GLU A 336 -11.35 -10.74 -9.11
CA GLU A 336 -10.08 -10.03 -8.98
C GLU A 336 -9.98 -8.99 -10.11
N VAL A 337 -9.98 -7.71 -9.74
CA VAL A 337 -9.64 -6.59 -10.63
C VAL A 337 -8.18 -6.24 -10.32
N LEU A 338 -7.32 -6.41 -11.32
CA LEU A 338 -5.95 -5.91 -11.31
C LEU A 338 -5.89 -4.58 -12.07
#